data_AF-A0A671RNF6-F1
#
_entry.id   AF-A0A671RNF6-F1
#
_cell.length_a   1.000
_cell.length_b   1.000
_cell.length_c   1.000
_cell.angle_alpha   90.00
_cell.angle_beta   90.00
_cell.angle_gamma   90.00
#
_symmetry.space_group_name_H-M   'P 1'
#
loop_
_entity.id
_entity.type
_entity.pdbx_description
1 polymer ?
#
loop_
_entity_poly.entity_id
_entity_poly.type
_entity_poly.pdbx_seq_one_letter_code
_entity_poly.pdbx_strand_id
1 'polypeptide(L)'
;HTCQSSAAPLEQADFLKGAPHRKHPGVTNLKTVRLPEQLQGAAQSVLKSAEVKSLTERAHKLSSFLWSRKRAIESSQLREKAILLEKKFLEQERDIHTGDDYAIDHKLEARISKRVLSELRRTTYHRTPLRYDEDLGLVYMAARLAGGYAAVLRALNEIKKRDPLFVPYSLLDFGSGLGTCTWASHTLWGDSLKEYVCVDSSGDMNTLAEQLLSGGSEVDNPVIKQVYFRQFLPVSPTVQFDLVIAAFSLSELTTLDERLNVIFTLWRKTNSYLVLVENGTKDGHQILMEARDIILKREEEVKHDLRRPSMFAPCTHELPCPKLIKQPVVPCNFTQFYYSLPLTRQEKFSYLIISRSAEEKAQKSEHWDMTRLIAQVHRRPRHVQCQLCCANGELKQLAVTARRHGKDMYRCARSSDWGDLLPMFHAEDDTNNDEMQ
;
A
#
# COMPACT_ATOMS: atom_id res chain seq x y z
N HIS A 1 14.91 -39.18 43.50
CA HIS A 1 15.31 -37.98 42.72
C HIS A 1 14.24 -37.67 41.68
N THR A 2 13.26 -36.88 42.09
CA THR A 2 12.21 -36.31 41.24
C THR A 2 12.77 -35.10 40.50
N CYS A 3 12.97 -35.23 39.18
CA CYS A 3 13.42 -34.14 38.33
C CYS A 3 12.26 -33.15 38.13
N GLN A 4 12.27 -32.05 38.89
CA GLN A 4 11.34 -30.94 38.70
C GLN A 4 11.72 -30.19 37.42
N SER A 5 10.88 -30.36 36.39
CA SER A 5 10.88 -29.56 35.17
C SER A 5 10.27 -28.19 35.47
N SER A 6 11.09 -27.23 35.92
CA SER A 6 10.70 -25.83 36.07
C SER A 6 10.81 -25.09 34.73
N ALA A 7 9.81 -25.29 33.85
CA ALA A 7 9.49 -24.27 32.87
C ALA A 7 8.32 -23.48 33.46
N ALA A 8 8.62 -22.30 34.03
CA ALA A 8 7.59 -21.38 34.49
C ALA A 8 6.61 -21.11 33.33
N PRO A 9 5.28 -21.17 33.56
CA PRO A 9 4.34 -20.70 32.56
C PRO A 9 4.62 -19.21 32.34
N LEU A 10 5.03 -18.83 31.13
CA LEU A 10 5.00 -17.43 30.70
C LEU A 10 3.59 -16.89 31.01
N GLU A 11 3.48 -15.99 31.98
CA GLU A 11 2.25 -15.25 32.26
C GLU A 11 1.94 -14.45 30.99
N GLN A 12 1.04 -14.99 30.15
CA GLN A 12 0.64 -14.30 28.94
C GLN A 12 -0.22 -13.12 29.36
N ALA A 13 0.32 -11.90 29.18
CA ALA A 13 -0.47 -10.68 29.29
C ALA A 13 -1.81 -10.85 28.57
N ASP A 14 -2.91 -10.36 29.15
CA ASP A 14 -4.26 -10.46 28.57
C ASP A 14 -4.43 -9.51 27.35
N PHE A 15 -3.61 -9.73 26.32
CA PHE A 15 -3.72 -9.04 25.05
C PHE A 15 -5.02 -9.41 24.32
N LEU A 16 -5.68 -10.52 24.71
CA LEU A 16 -6.94 -10.94 24.12
C LEU A 16 -8.11 -10.08 24.60
N LYS A 17 -8.04 -9.50 25.81
CA LYS A 17 -9.14 -8.74 26.43
C LYS A 17 -10.45 -9.51 26.38
N GLY A 18 -10.38 -10.82 26.64
CA GLY A 18 -11.52 -11.75 26.55
C GLY A 18 -12.00 -12.11 25.13
N ALA A 19 -11.36 -11.64 24.07
CA ALA A 19 -11.72 -12.02 22.69
C ALA A 19 -11.31 -13.46 22.37
N PRO A 20 -12.11 -14.21 21.58
CA PRO A 20 -11.72 -15.54 21.13
C PRO A 20 -10.48 -15.45 20.23
N HIS A 21 -9.63 -16.48 20.22
CA HIS A 21 -8.37 -16.48 19.44
C HIS A 21 -8.55 -16.21 17.95
N ARG A 22 -9.73 -16.48 17.37
CA ARG A 22 -10.06 -16.17 15.95
C ARG A 22 -10.43 -14.71 15.70
N LYS A 23 -10.64 -13.92 16.76
CA LYS A 23 -10.96 -12.50 16.74
C LYS A 23 -10.00 -11.72 17.64
N HIS A 24 -8.76 -12.21 17.80
CA HIS A 24 -7.76 -11.51 18.59
C HIS A 24 -7.52 -10.09 18.04
N PRO A 25 -7.05 -9.12 18.85
CA PRO A 25 -6.99 -7.71 18.42
C PRO A 25 -6.11 -7.41 17.21
N GLY A 26 -5.26 -8.35 16.82
CA GLY A 26 -4.42 -8.24 15.64
C GLY A 26 -5.08 -8.67 14.32
N VAL A 27 -6.30 -9.23 14.35
CA VAL A 27 -7.02 -9.62 13.14
C VAL A 27 -7.59 -8.39 12.43
N THR A 28 -7.09 -8.13 11.23
CA THR A 28 -7.57 -7.05 10.36
C THR A 28 -7.99 -7.56 8.99
N ASN A 29 -7.78 -8.84 8.69
CA ASN A 29 -8.25 -9.46 7.46
C ASN A 29 -9.78 -9.52 7.33
N LEU A 30 -10.25 -9.36 6.10
CA LEU A 30 -11.65 -9.54 5.73
C LEU A 30 -11.82 -10.87 5.00
N LYS A 31 -12.99 -11.50 5.18
CA LYS A 31 -13.42 -12.60 4.30
C LYS A 31 -13.58 -12.09 2.86
N THR A 32 -13.86 -12.99 1.93
CA THR A 32 -14.11 -12.63 0.53
C THR A 32 -15.16 -11.51 0.42
N VAL A 33 -14.75 -10.38 -0.15
CA VAL A 33 -15.54 -9.15 -0.23
C VAL A 33 -16.41 -9.15 -1.50
N ARG A 34 -17.57 -8.50 -1.43
CA ARG A 34 -18.45 -8.21 -2.58
C ARG A 34 -18.54 -6.70 -2.75
N LEU A 35 -18.78 -6.27 -3.99
CA LEU A 35 -19.22 -4.89 -4.22
C LEU A 35 -20.57 -4.67 -3.51
N PRO A 36 -20.86 -3.45 -3.03
CA PRO A 36 -22.20 -3.05 -2.64
C PRO A 36 -23.18 -3.34 -3.78
N GLU A 37 -24.37 -3.84 -3.47
CA GLU A 37 -25.34 -4.27 -4.48
C GLU A 37 -25.73 -3.13 -5.43
N GLN A 38 -25.85 -1.91 -4.90
CA GLN A 38 -26.15 -0.71 -5.68
C GLN A 38 -25.04 -0.40 -6.68
N LEU A 39 -23.78 -0.45 -6.26
CA LEU A 39 -22.62 -0.24 -7.13
C LEU A 39 -22.51 -1.34 -8.19
N GLN A 40 -22.75 -2.59 -7.80
CA GLN A 40 -22.73 -3.72 -8.74
C GLN A 40 -23.83 -3.56 -9.80
N GLY A 41 -25.05 -3.20 -9.39
CA GLY A 41 -26.16 -2.93 -10.30
C GLY A 41 -25.87 -1.77 -11.25
N ALA A 42 -25.34 -0.66 -10.73
CA ALA A 42 -24.95 0.50 -11.52
C ALA A 42 -23.91 0.16 -12.58
N ALA A 43 -22.83 -0.53 -12.20
CA ALA A 43 -21.80 -0.96 -13.13
C ALA A 43 -22.34 -1.90 -14.23
N GLN A 44 -23.25 -2.81 -13.87
CA GLN A 44 -23.91 -3.69 -14.85
C GLN A 44 -24.83 -2.90 -15.80
N SER A 45 -25.53 -1.88 -15.31
CA SER A 45 -26.37 -1.01 -16.13
C SER A 45 -25.53 -0.25 -17.16
N VAL A 46 -24.47 0.42 -16.71
CA VAL A 46 -23.55 1.20 -17.56
C VAL A 46 -22.89 0.31 -18.63
N LEU A 47 -22.44 -0.90 -18.27
CA LEU A 47 -21.83 -1.81 -19.24
C LEU A 47 -22.83 -2.33 -20.28
N LYS A 48 -24.10 -2.51 -19.90
CA LYS A 48 -25.15 -2.94 -20.82
C LYS A 48 -25.50 -1.84 -21.81
N SER A 49 -25.56 -0.59 -21.37
CA SER A 49 -25.91 0.55 -22.24
C SER A 49 -24.80 0.90 -23.24
N ALA A 50 -23.53 0.69 -22.88
CA ALA A 50 -22.40 1.10 -23.71
C ALA A 50 -21.96 0.11 -24.80
N GLU A 51 -22.50 -1.13 -24.83
CA GLU A 51 -22.21 -2.17 -25.83
C GLU A 51 -20.71 -2.37 -26.19
N VAL A 52 -19.83 -2.37 -25.18
CA VAL A 52 -18.37 -2.40 -25.40
C VAL A 52 -17.90 -3.73 -26.01
N LYS A 53 -17.38 -3.68 -27.24
CA LYS A 53 -16.82 -4.84 -27.94
C LYS A 53 -15.61 -5.43 -27.21
N SER A 54 -15.58 -6.77 -27.12
CA SER A 54 -14.48 -7.54 -26.53
C SER A 54 -14.06 -7.09 -25.11
N LEU A 55 -15.02 -6.57 -24.33
CA LEU A 55 -14.76 -5.98 -23.01
C LEU A 55 -13.92 -6.88 -22.10
N THR A 56 -14.26 -8.17 -22.02
CA THR A 56 -13.55 -9.13 -21.16
C THR A 56 -12.08 -9.25 -21.54
N GLU A 57 -11.77 -9.39 -22.83
CA GLU A 57 -10.39 -9.50 -23.31
C GLU A 57 -9.62 -8.19 -23.08
N ARG A 58 -10.25 -7.04 -23.40
CA ARG A 58 -9.67 -5.71 -23.20
C ARG A 58 -9.38 -5.45 -21.72
N ALA A 59 -10.29 -5.84 -20.82
CA ALA A 59 -10.12 -5.71 -19.38
C ALA A 59 -8.97 -6.59 -18.84
N HIS A 60 -8.82 -7.82 -19.35
CA HIS A 60 -7.68 -8.67 -18.98
C HIS A 60 -6.35 -8.11 -19.47
N LYS A 61 -6.30 -7.62 -20.73
CA LYS A 61 -5.12 -6.95 -21.30
C LYS A 61 -4.75 -5.71 -20.50
N LEU A 62 -5.74 -4.85 -20.19
CA LEU A 62 -5.52 -3.65 -19.38
C LEU A 62 -5.05 -3.99 -17.97
N SER A 63 -5.67 -4.97 -17.30
CA SER A 63 -5.25 -5.42 -15.97
C SER A 63 -3.78 -5.89 -15.97
N SER A 64 -3.41 -6.70 -16.96
CA SER A 64 -2.02 -7.18 -17.12
C SER A 64 -1.05 -6.03 -17.41
N PHE A 65 -1.47 -5.08 -18.26
CA PHE A 65 -0.69 -3.87 -18.56
C PHE A 65 -0.43 -3.05 -17.29
N LEU A 66 -1.48 -2.71 -16.53
CA LEU A 66 -1.38 -1.95 -15.27
C LEU A 66 -0.45 -2.62 -14.26
N TRP A 67 -0.51 -3.96 -14.14
CA TRP A 67 0.38 -4.73 -13.26
C TRP A 67 1.84 -4.78 -13.73
N SER A 68 2.06 -4.68 -15.03
CA SER A 68 3.40 -4.68 -15.64
C SER A 68 4.07 -3.30 -15.67
N ARG A 69 3.29 -2.22 -15.47
CA ARG A 69 3.79 -0.84 -15.53
C ARG A 69 4.97 -0.64 -14.57
N LYS A 70 6.00 0.01 -15.09
CA LYS A 70 7.17 0.46 -14.33
C LYS A 70 7.16 1.96 -14.17
N ARG A 71 7.88 2.43 -13.16
CA ARG A 71 8.14 3.85 -12.96
C ARG A 71 8.99 4.38 -14.11
N ALA A 72 8.79 5.66 -14.45
CA ALA A 72 9.72 6.34 -15.33
C ALA A 72 11.09 6.36 -14.64
N ILE A 73 12.15 6.05 -15.39
CA ILE A 73 13.51 6.16 -14.87
C ILE A 73 13.84 7.65 -14.71
N GLU A 74 14.51 7.99 -13.61
CA GLU A 74 14.91 9.38 -13.38
C GLU A 74 16.10 9.79 -14.23
N SER A 75 16.24 11.08 -14.51
CA SER A 75 17.39 11.64 -15.24
C SER A 75 18.73 11.37 -14.53
N SER A 76 18.73 11.29 -13.20
CA SER A 76 19.89 10.88 -12.39
C SER A 76 20.31 9.43 -12.68
N GLN A 77 19.37 8.50 -12.60
CA GLN A 77 19.57 7.07 -12.86
C GLN A 77 19.93 6.79 -14.33
N LEU A 78 19.33 7.54 -15.26
CA LEU A 78 19.70 7.50 -16.68
C LEU A 78 21.15 7.91 -16.90
N ARG A 79 21.60 8.99 -16.23
CA ARG A 79 22.99 9.46 -16.29
C ARG A 79 23.96 8.42 -15.70
N GLU A 80 23.63 7.84 -14.55
CA GLU A 80 24.44 6.77 -13.96
C GLU A 80 24.56 5.56 -14.89
N LYS A 81 23.44 5.12 -15.47
CA LYS A 81 23.42 4.03 -16.46
C LYS A 81 24.22 4.39 -17.73
N ALA A 82 24.18 5.65 -18.17
CA ALA A 82 24.97 6.14 -19.29
C ALA A 82 26.47 6.02 -19.00
N ILE A 83 26.93 6.47 -17.83
CA ILE A 83 28.32 6.39 -17.38
C ILE A 83 28.79 4.92 -17.32
N LEU A 84 27.96 4.03 -16.78
CA LEU A 84 28.29 2.59 -16.73
C LEU A 84 28.40 1.95 -18.12
N LEU A 85 27.51 2.33 -19.04
CA LEU A 85 27.56 1.86 -20.43
C LEU A 85 28.78 2.41 -21.18
N GLU A 86 29.09 3.70 -20.96
CA GLU A 86 30.26 4.35 -21.54
C GLU A 86 31.55 3.66 -21.09
N LYS A 87 31.72 3.46 -19.78
CA LYS A 87 32.86 2.72 -19.22
C LYS A 87 32.97 1.31 -19.83
N LYS A 88 31.85 0.58 -19.88
CA LYS A 88 31.80 -0.76 -20.47
C LYS A 88 32.21 -0.77 -21.94
N PHE A 89 31.76 0.21 -22.74
CA PHE A 89 32.10 0.26 -24.16
C PHE A 89 33.54 0.73 -24.39
N LEU A 90 34.08 1.63 -23.56
CA LEU A 90 35.50 1.99 -23.56
C LEU A 90 36.38 0.77 -23.26
N GLU A 91 36.04 -0.02 -22.24
CA GLU A 91 36.76 -1.26 -21.90
C GLU A 91 36.75 -2.24 -23.09
N GLN A 92 35.60 -2.44 -23.73
CA GLN A 92 35.49 -3.30 -24.92
C GLN A 92 36.36 -2.83 -26.10
N GLU A 93 36.45 -1.53 -26.35
CA GLU A 93 37.28 -0.99 -27.44
C GLU A 93 38.78 -1.13 -27.12
N ARG A 94 39.17 -1.00 -25.85
CA ARG A 94 40.54 -1.25 -25.38
C ARG A 94 40.94 -2.72 -25.53
N ASP A 95 40.04 -3.66 -25.22
CA ASP A 95 40.30 -5.10 -25.38
C ASP A 95 40.52 -5.49 -26.85
N ILE A 96 39.93 -4.75 -27.79
CA ILE A 96 40.10 -4.97 -29.24
C ILE A 96 41.42 -4.37 -29.76
N HIS A 97 41.92 -3.29 -29.15
CA HIS A 97 43.09 -2.55 -29.61
C HIS A 97 44.28 -2.79 -28.65
N THR A 98 44.93 -3.95 -28.77
CA THR A 98 46.06 -4.40 -27.93
C THR A 98 47.40 -3.71 -28.23
N GLY A 99 47.42 -2.40 -28.49
CA GLY A 99 48.64 -1.63 -28.78
C GLY A 99 48.74 -0.37 -27.93
N ASP A 100 49.95 -0.04 -27.48
CA ASP A 100 50.28 1.06 -26.54
C ASP A 100 49.98 2.49 -27.06
N ASP A 101 49.38 2.64 -28.25
CA ASP A 101 49.03 3.93 -28.88
C ASP A 101 47.50 4.12 -29.01
N TYR A 102 46.74 3.68 -27.99
CA TYR A 102 45.31 3.93 -27.93
C TYR A 102 45.02 5.35 -27.43
N ALA A 103 45.09 6.32 -28.35
CA ALA A 103 44.62 7.67 -28.10
C ALA A 103 43.10 7.73 -28.22
N ILE A 104 42.42 8.20 -27.17
CA ILE A 104 40.99 8.52 -27.25
C ILE A 104 40.85 9.74 -28.16
N ASP A 105 40.38 9.51 -29.40
CA ASP A 105 40.08 10.58 -30.33
C ASP A 105 38.60 10.95 -30.31
N HIS A 106 38.28 12.15 -30.81
CA HIS A 106 36.90 12.65 -30.87
C HIS A 106 35.98 11.74 -31.71
N LYS A 107 36.51 10.94 -32.64
CA LYS A 107 35.71 10.01 -33.45
C LYS A 107 35.28 8.79 -32.64
N LEU A 108 36.17 8.24 -31.81
CA LEU A 108 35.88 7.17 -30.87
C LEU A 108 34.86 7.62 -29.83
N GLU A 109 35.04 8.79 -29.21
CA GLU A 109 34.07 9.34 -28.26
C GLU A 109 32.67 9.49 -28.86
N ALA A 110 32.58 10.01 -30.09
CA ALA A 110 31.32 10.13 -30.81
C ALA A 110 30.69 8.75 -31.11
N ARG A 111 31.49 7.74 -31.47
CA ARG A 111 31.01 6.36 -31.69
C ARG A 111 30.48 5.75 -30.40
N ILE A 112 31.21 5.87 -29.30
CA ILE A 112 30.81 5.36 -27.98
C ILE A 112 29.55 6.06 -27.51
N SER A 113 29.49 7.40 -27.59
CA SER A 113 28.30 8.19 -27.24
C SER A 113 27.07 7.73 -28.03
N LYS A 114 27.20 7.50 -29.35
CA LYS A 114 26.10 6.99 -30.19
C LYS A 114 25.65 5.59 -29.75
N ARG A 115 26.60 4.72 -29.38
CA ARG A 115 26.33 3.36 -28.88
C ARG A 115 25.63 3.39 -27.52
N VAL A 116 26.08 4.24 -26.59
CA VAL A 116 25.43 4.50 -25.30
C VAL A 116 23.99 4.96 -25.50
N LEU A 117 23.76 5.98 -26.33
CA LEU A 117 22.40 6.48 -26.62
C LEU A 117 21.49 5.43 -27.28
N SER A 118 22.04 4.58 -28.14
CA SER A 118 21.29 3.48 -28.76
C SER A 118 20.90 2.43 -27.72
N GLU A 119 21.85 2.04 -26.86
CA GLU A 119 21.62 1.03 -25.83
C GLU A 119 20.69 1.53 -24.71
N LEU A 120 20.80 2.80 -24.32
CA LEU A 120 19.86 3.44 -23.40
C LEU A 120 18.44 3.44 -23.97
N ARG A 121 18.23 3.82 -25.23
CA ARG A 121 16.90 3.79 -25.86
C ARG A 121 16.31 2.38 -25.89
N ARG A 122 17.14 1.36 -26.14
CA ARG A 122 16.74 -0.05 -26.24
C ARG A 122 16.40 -0.68 -24.89
N THR A 123 17.14 -0.32 -23.84
CA THR A 123 17.07 -0.98 -22.53
C THR A 123 16.32 -0.18 -21.47
N THR A 124 15.90 1.04 -21.79
CA THR A 124 15.14 1.89 -20.88
C THR A 124 13.66 1.68 -21.12
N TYR A 125 12.91 1.46 -20.04
CA TYR A 125 11.46 1.38 -20.10
C TYR A 125 10.87 2.76 -20.40
N HIS A 126 10.12 2.86 -21.49
CA HIS A 126 9.39 4.07 -21.87
C HIS A 126 7.96 3.98 -21.34
N ARG A 127 7.65 4.79 -20.33
CA ARG A 127 6.32 4.82 -19.74
C ARG A 127 5.35 5.53 -20.68
N THR A 128 4.29 4.83 -21.11
CA THR A 128 3.19 5.44 -21.86
C THR A 128 2.14 6.01 -20.89
N PRO A 129 1.82 7.31 -20.96
CA PRO A 129 0.70 7.88 -20.21
C PRO A 129 -0.62 7.22 -20.59
N LEU A 130 -1.50 7.00 -19.61
CA LEU A 130 -2.87 6.56 -19.86
C LEU A 130 -3.78 7.79 -19.88
N ARG A 131 -4.53 7.96 -20.96
CA ARG A 131 -5.60 8.96 -21.04
C ARG A 131 -6.91 8.22 -20.86
N TYR A 132 -7.54 8.42 -19.71
CA TYR A 132 -8.84 7.84 -19.40
C TYR A 132 -9.94 8.66 -20.07
N ASP A 133 -10.31 8.24 -21.28
CA ASP A 133 -11.52 8.67 -21.97
C ASP A 133 -12.71 7.77 -21.60
N GLU A 134 -13.88 8.03 -22.17
CA GLU A 134 -15.11 7.25 -21.93
C GLU A 134 -14.90 5.74 -22.17
N ASP A 135 -14.35 5.34 -23.33
CA ASP A 135 -14.16 3.94 -23.70
C ASP A 135 -13.11 3.24 -22.81
N LEU A 136 -11.97 3.87 -22.53
CA LEU A 136 -10.99 3.31 -21.60
C LEU A 136 -11.53 3.26 -20.17
N GLY A 137 -12.33 4.24 -19.75
CA GLY A 137 -13.01 4.27 -18.45
C GLY A 137 -13.88 3.04 -18.22
N LEU A 138 -14.66 2.63 -19.22
CA LEU A 138 -15.49 1.41 -19.16
C LEU A 138 -14.65 0.13 -19.06
N VAL A 139 -13.57 0.04 -19.85
CA VAL A 139 -12.64 -1.10 -19.75
C VAL A 139 -11.93 -1.13 -18.40
N TYR A 140 -11.54 0.04 -17.88
CA TYR A 140 -10.93 0.20 -16.57
C TYR A 140 -11.90 -0.22 -15.46
N MET A 141 -13.16 0.17 -15.55
CA MET A 141 -14.22 -0.27 -14.64
C MET A 141 -14.35 -1.79 -14.61
N ALA A 142 -14.46 -2.43 -15.78
CA ALA A 142 -14.54 -3.89 -15.86
C ALA A 142 -13.26 -4.58 -15.31
N ALA A 143 -12.09 -3.97 -15.46
CA ALA A 143 -10.82 -4.54 -15.03
C ALA A 143 -10.55 -4.35 -13.52
N ARG A 144 -10.95 -3.21 -12.93
CA ARG A 144 -10.43 -2.74 -11.64
C ARG A 144 -11.49 -2.44 -10.58
N LEU A 145 -12.77 -2.24 -10.91
CA LEU A 145 -13.76 -1.77 -9.93
C LEU A 145 -13.82 -2.63 -8.67
N ALA A 146 -14.02 -3.95 -8.83
CA ALA A 146 -14.15 -4.87 -7.70
C ALA A 146 -12.84 -5.09 -6.93
N GLY A 147 -11.71 -5.16 -7.63
CA GLY A 147 -10.38 -5.32 -7.01
C GLY A 147 -9.97 -4.06 -6.24
N GLY A 148 -10.14 -2.89 -6.84
CA GLY A 148 -9.87 -1.59 -6.23
C GLY A 148 -10.68 -1.37 -4.96
N TYR A 149 -12.00 -1.60 -5.02
CA TYR A 149 -12.87 -1.56 -3.84
C TYR A 149 -12.38 -2.50 -2.73
N ALA A 150 -12.06 -3.75 -3.06
CA ALA A 150 -11.62 -4.74 -2.09
C ALA A 150 -10.29 -4.37 -1.41
N ALA A 151 -9.32 -3.85 -2.17
CA ALA A 151 -8.05 -3.38 -1.62
C ALA A 151 -8.23 -2.19 -0.67
N VAL A 152 -9.01 -1.18 -1.07
CA VAL A 152 -9.25 0.00 -0.25
C VAL A 152 -10.03 -0.38 1.01
N LEU A 153 -11.09 -1.17 0.91
CA LEU A 153 -11.85 -1.66 2.06
C LEU A 153 -10.95 -2.43 3.03
N ARG A 154 -10.04 -3.28 2.52
CA ARG A 154 -9.10 -4.04 3.36
C ARG A 154 -8.08 -3.13 4.06
N ALA A 155 -7.61 -2.06 3.42
CA ALA A 155 -6.75 -1.07 4.06
C ALA A 155 -7.50 -0.29 5.15
N LEU A 156 -8.68 0.26 4.83
CA LEU A 156 -9.51 1.03 5.77
C LEU A 156 -9.97 0.20 6.98
N ASN A 157 -10.14 -1.11 6.81
CA ASN A 157 -10.47 -1.99 7.92
C ASN A 157 -9.38 -2.06 9.01
N GLU A 158 -8.12 -1.70 8.72
CA GLU A 158 -7.10 -1.50 9.76
C GLU A 158 -7.53 -0.41 10.74
N ILE A 159 -8.01 0.73 10.23
CA ILE A 159 -8.47 1.86 11.05
C ILE A 159 -9.72 1.44 11.80
N LYS A 160 -10.74 0.91 11.09
CA LYS A 160 -12.01 0.51 11.71
C LYS A 160 -11.84 -0.48 12.87
N LYS A 161 -10.85 -1.37 12.80
CA LYS A 161 -10.57 -2.37 13.84
C LYS A 161 -9.73 -1.84 14.99
N ARG A 162 -8.72 -1.03 14.70
CA ARG A 162 -7.70 -0.63 15.68
C ARG A 162 -8.00 0.71 16.33
N ASP A 163 -8.81 1.54 15.68
CA ASP A 163 -9.34 2.79 16.19
C ASP A 163 -10.87 2.82 16.01
N PRO A 164 -11.62 2.08 16.87
CA PRO A 164 -13.07 1.99 16.78
C PRO A 164 -13.78 3.31 17.14
N LEU A 165 -13.07 4.27 17.73
CA LEU A 165 -13.58 5.61 18.08
C LEU A 165 -13.47 6.59 16.91
N PHE A 166 -12.76 6.23 15.84
CA PHE A 166 -12.70 7.06 14.65
C PHE A 166 -14.03 7.10 13.89
N VAL A 167 -14.60 8.30 13.84
CA VAL A 167 -15.90 8.62 13.24
C VAL A 167 -15.71 9.81 12.28
N PRO A 168 -15.18 9.58 11.06
CA PRO A 168 -14.86 10.67 10.13
C PRO A 168 -16.13 11.36 9.63
N TYR A 169 -16.06 12.68 9.50
CA TYR A 169 -17.10 13.52 8.93
C TYR A 169 -16.85 13.83 7.44
N SER A 170 -15.59 14.08 7.07
CA SER A 170 -15.20 14.47 5.71
C SER A 170 -14.12 13.57 5.09
N LEU A 171 -14.25 13.33 3.78
CA LEU A 171 -13.34 12.53 2.96
C LEU A 171 -12.78 13.35 1.80
N LEU A 172 -11.48 13.24 1.53
CA LEU A 172 -10.84 13.62 0.26
C LEU A 172 -10.30 12.36 -0.43
N ASP A 173 -10.73 12.10 -1.66
CA ASP A 173 -10.26 11.01 -2.51
C ASP A 173 -9.47 11.57 -3.70
N PHE A 174 -8.15 11.35 -3.73
CA PHE A 174 -7.25 11.84 -4.77
C PHE A 174 -6.97 10.78 -5.85
N GLY A 175 -7.17 11.17 -7.11
CA GLY A 175 -7.26 10.23 -8.23
C GLY A 175 -8.45 9.30 -8.04
N SER A 176 -9.63 9.87 -7.76
CA SER A 176 -10.81 9.13 -7.33
C SER A 176 -11.29 8.10 -8.34
N GLY A 177 -10.98 8.28 -9.63
CA GLY A 177 -11.31 7.36 -10.71
C GLY A 177 -12.79 6.98 -10.70
N LEU A 178 -13.08 5.72 -10.37
CA LEU A 178 -14.44 5.16 -10.31
C LEU A 178 -15.19 5.45 -9.00
N GLY A 179 -14.61 6.24 -8.10
CA GLY A 179 -15.15 6.51 -6.76
C GLY A 179 -15.04 5.32 -5.79
N THR A 180 -14.12 4.37 -6.03
CA THR A 180 -14.02 3.16 -5.18
C THR A 180 -13.72 3.46 -3.72
N CYS A 181 -12.97 4.52 -3.42
CA CYS A 181 -12.68 4.94 -2.05
C CYS A 181 -13.92 5.50 -1.37
N THR A 182 -14.75 6.26 -2.08
CA THR A 182 -16.07 6.73 -1.60
C THR A 182 -16.94 5.56 -1.17
N TRP A 183 -17.11 4.55 -2.03
CA TRP A 183 -17.91 3.37 -1.70
C TRP A 183 -17.35 2.54 -0.54
N ALA A 184 -16.02 2.33 -0.50
CA ALA A 184 -15.37 1.58 0.57
C ALA A 184 -15.48 2.32 1.92
N SER A 185 -15.30 3.64 1.92
CA SER A 185 -15.41 4.47 3.12
C SER A 185 -16.87 4.54 3.61
N HIS A 186 -17.82 4.71 2.69
CA HIS A 186 -19.25 4.68 3.00
C HIS A 186 -19.70 3.33 3.59
N THR A 187 -19.12 2.23 3.14
CA THR A 187 -19.39 0.89 3.71
C THR A 187 -19.02 0.82 5.20
N LEU A 188 -18.00 1.54 5.65
CA LEU A 188 -17.49 1.48 7.03
C LEU A 188 -18.01 2.61 7.93
N TRP A 189 -18.33 3.77 7.35
CA TRP A 189 -18.64 5.03 8.04
C TRP A 189 -19.75 5.85 7.36
N GLY A 190 -20.64 5.22 6.59
CA GLY A 190 -21.73 5.93 5.88
C GLY A 190 -22.68 6.72 6.79
N ASP A 191 -22.80 6.31 8.07
CA ASP A 191 -23.61 7.02 9.06
C ASP A 191 -22.99 8.37 9.47
N SER A 192 -21.66 8.49 9.49
CA SER A 192 -20.95 9.68 9.97
C SER A 192 -20.42 10.57 8.86
N LEU A 193 -19.96 9.99 7.74
CA LEU A 193 -19.43 10.74 6.61
C LEU A 193 -20.55 11.55 5.94
N LYS A 194 -20.39 12.87 5.91
CA LYS A 194 -21.35 13.83 5.31
C LYS A 194 -20.81 14.60 4.13
N GLU A 195 -19.49 14.59 3.90
CA GLU A 195 -18.87 15.27 2.78
C GLU A 195 -17.81 14.37 2.13
N TYR A 196 -17.91 14.22 0.81
CA TYR A 196 -16.94 13.48 0.01
C TYR A 196 -16.45 14.38 -1.11
N VAL A 197 -15.17 14.70 -1.12
CA VAL A 197 -14.52 15.45 -2.20
C VAL A 197 -13.67 14.47 -3.01
N CYS A 198 -14.10 14.20 -4.24
CA CYS A 198 -13.44 13.30 -5.17
C CYS A 198 -12.69 14.12 -6.22
N VAL A 199 -11.39 13.90 -6.36
CA VAL A 199 -10.53 14.65 -7.28
C VAL A 199 -9.93 13.71 -8.31
N ASP A 200 -10.30 13.87 -9.58
CA ASP A 200 -9.68 13.18 -10.71
C ASP A 200 -9.48 14.12 -11.90
N SER A 201 -8.28 14.09 -12.48
CA SER A 201 -7.94 14.91 -13.65
C SER A 201 -8.80 14.60 -14.88
N SER A 202 -9.30 13.37 -15.03
CA SER A 202 -10.17 12.99 -16.15
C SER A 202 -11.62 13.37 -15.87
N GLY A 203 -12.18 14.23 -16.73
CA GLY A 203 -13.61 14.54 -16.72
C GLY A 203 -14.46 13.29 -16.98
N ASP A 204 -14.04 12.45 -17.93
CA ASP A 204 -14.76 11.23 -18.30
C ASP A 204 -14.84 10.22 -17.14
N MET A 205 -13.76 10.11 -16.33
CA MET A 205 -13.78 9.29 -15.12
C MET A 205 -14.72 9.85 -14.05
N ASN A 206 -14.75 11.18 -13.87
CA ASN A 206 -15.68 11.81 -12.94
C ASN A 206 -17.13 11.57 -13.36
N THR A 207 -17.46 11.74 -14.65
CA THR A 207 -18.80 11.43 -15.18
C THR A 207 -19.17 9.96 -14.97
N LEU A 208 -18.25 9.04 -15.23
CA LEU A 208 -18.49 7.61 -14.99
C LEU A 208 -18.72 7.31 -13.50
N ALA A 209 -17.97 7.95 -12.60
CA ALA A 209 -18.14 7.78 -11.15
C ALA A 209 -19.48 8.36 -10.65
N GLU A 210 -19.92 9.49 -11.19
CA GLU A 210 -21.25 10.06 -10.92
C GLU A 210 -22.36 9.10 -11.36
N GLN A 211 -22.26 8.55 -12.58
CA GLN A 211 -23.20 7.54 -13.07
C GLN A 211 -23.24 6.31 -12.14
N LEU A 212 -22.08 5.84 -11.67
CA LEU A 212 -22.01 4.73 -10.72
C LEU A 212 -22.68 5.03 -9.38
N LEU A 213 -22.62 6.27 -8.91
CA LEU A 213 -23.33 6.72 -7.70
C LEU A 213 -24.84 6.85 -7.91
N SER A 214 -25.28 7.19 -9.11
CA SER A 214 -26.69 7.41 -9.46
C SER A 214 -27.38 6.17 -10.06
N GLY A 215 -26.95 4.97 -9.63
CA GLY A 215 -27.59 3.71 -10.02
C GLY A 215 -27.32 3.30 -11.47
N GLY A 216 -26.31 3.89 -12.13
CA GLY A 216 -25.97 3.63 -13.52
C GLY A 216 -26.85 4.39 -14.52
N SER A 217 -27.42 5.51 -14.09
CA SER A 217 -28.23 6.43 -14.90
C SER A 217 -27.80 7.88 -14.63
N GLU A 218 -28.15 8.80 -15.51
CA GLU A 218 -27.91 10.25 -15.33
C GLU A 218 -28.97 10.93 -14.43
N VAL A 219 -29.84 10.15 -13.78
CA VAL A 219 -30.91 10.70 -12.93
C VAL A 219 -30.32 11.23 -11.62
N ASP A 220 -30.73 12.44 -11.23
CA ASP A 220 -30.20 13.18 -10.08
C ASP A 220 -30.73 12.65 -8.73
N ASN A 221 -30.40 11.40 -8.41
CA ASN A 221 -30.66 10.80 -7.11
C ASN A 221 -29.53 9.84 -6.70
N PRO A 222 -28.37 10.38 -6.29
CA PRO A 222 -27.22 9.56 -5.96
C PRO A 222 -27.48 8.73 -4.69
N VAL A 223 -27.02 7.48 -4.72
CA VAL A 223 -27.10 6.52 -3.59
C VAL A 223 -26.37 7.07 -2.37
N ILE A 224 -25.22 7.71 -2.59
CA ILE A 224 -24.43 8.42 -1.56
C ILE A 224 -24.58 9.91 -1.83
N LYS A 225 -25.16 10.64 -0.87
CA LYS A 225 -25.37 12.09 -0.99
C LYS A 225 -24.10 12.87 -0.65
N GLN A 226 -24.04 14.13 -1.11
CA GLN A 226 -22.95 15.07 -0.81
C GLN A 226 -21.57 14.58 -1.27
N VAL A 227 -21.54 13.97 -2.46
CA VAL A 227 -20.30 13.62 -3.16
C VAL A 227 -20.05 14.68 -4.23
N TYR A 228 -18.87 15.28 -4.21
CA TYR A 228 -18.48 16.34 -5.14
C TYR A 228 -17.27 15.90 -5.95
N PHE A 229 -17.43 15.79 -7.27
CA PHE A 229 -16.33 15.51 -8.19
C PHE A 229 -15.70 16.79 -8.69
N ARG A 230 -14.36 16.81 -8.74
CA ARG A 230 -13.56 17.97 -9.17
C ARG A 230 -12.34 17.49 -9.95
N GLN A 231 -11.83 18.33 -10.84
CA GLN A 231 -10.59 18.04 -11.57
C GLN A 231 -9.32 18.51 -10.84
N PHE A 232 -9.48 19.39 -9.83
CA PHE A 232 -8.36 20.01 -9.14
C PHE A 232 -8.54 19.94 -7.63
N LEU A 233 -7.41 19.80 -6.93
CA LEU A 233 -7.37 19.85 -5.47
C LEU A 233 -7.83 21.24 -4.96
N PRO A 234 -8.48 21.31 -3.78
CA PRO A 234 -8.82 22.59 -3.17
C PRO A 234 -7.54 23.41 -2.88
N VAL A 235 -7.51 24.65 -3.35
CA VAL A 235 -6.31 25.53 -3.26
C VAL A 235 -5.94 25.87 -1.81
N SER A 236 -6.92 26.10 -0.94
CA SER A 236 -6.68 26.60 0.43
C SER A 236 -5.92 25.59 1.29
N PRO A 237 -4.72 25.88 1.82
CA PRO A 237 -3.96 24.94 2.65
C PRO A 237 -4.59 24.68 4.03
N THR A 238 -5.57 25.49 4.46
CA THR A 238 -6.20 25.40 5.78
C THR A 238 -7.35 24.40 5.84
N VAL A 239 -7.95 24.06 4.69
CA VAL A 239 -9.04 23.08 4.64
C VAL A 239 -8.45 21.68 4.76
N GLN A 240 -8.79 20.99 5.85
CA GLN A 240 -8.41 19.61 6.11
C GLN A 240 -9.63 18.68 6.09
N PHE A 241 -9.38 17.40 5.83
CA PHE A 241 -10.35 16.32 5.81
C PHE A 241 -9.97 15.27 6.86
N ASP A 242 -10.97 14.68 7.51
CA ASP A 242 -10.71 13.66 8.53
C ASP A 242 -10.01 12.43 7.94
N LEU A 243 -10.42 12.03 6.74
CA LEU A 243 -9.84 10.93 5.98
C LEU A 243 -9.40 11.43 4.61
N VAL A 244 -8.12 11.22 4.27
CA VAL A 244 -7.58 11.48 2.93
C VAL A 244 -7.10 10.16 2.35
N ILE A 245 -7.52 9.84 1.12
CA ILE A 245 -7.19 8.59 0.45
C ILE A 245 -6.58 8.90 -0.92
N ALA A 246 -5.52 8.18 -1.30
CA ALA A 246 -5.06 8.09 -2.67
C ALA A 246 -4.82 6.60 -3.01
N ALA A 247 -5.65 6.04 -3.88
CA ALA A 247 -5.64 4.62 -4.21
C ALA A 247 -5.35 4.39 -5.69
N PHE A 248 -4.19 3.78 -5.98
CA PHE A 248 -3.69 3.47 -7.32
C PHE A 248 -3.44 4.71 -8.19
N SER A 249 -3.23 5.87 -7.56
CA SER A 249 -3.10 7.18 -8.22
C SER A 249 -1.65 7.70 -8.23
N LEU A 250 -0.83 7.35 -7.24
CA LEU A 250 0.54 7.88 -7.12
C LEU A 250 1.47 7.26 -8.17
N SER A 251 1.20 6.02 -8.58
CA SER A 251 1.88 5.39 -9.72
C SER A 251 1.49 5.98 -11.07
N GLU A 252 0.42 6.79 -11.15
CA GLU A 252 0.04 7.50 -12.36
C GLU A 252 0.80 8.81 -12.60
N LEU A 253 1.32 9.41 -11.52
CA LEU A 253 2.19 10.60 -11.55
C LEU A 253 3.54 10.27 -12.19
N THR A 254 4.03 11.17 -13.05
CA THR A 254 5.13 10.82 -13.96
C THR A 254 6.49 10.91 -13.27
N THR A 255 6.75 12.01 -12.56
CA THR A 255 8.05 12.29 -11.94
C THR A 255 8.01 12.01 -10.44
N LEU A 256 9.17 11.79 -9.83
CA LEU A 256 9.29 11.68 -8.37
C LEU A 256 8.86 13.00 -7.70
N ASP A 257 9.34 14.13 -8.21
CA ASP A 257 9.04 15.46 -7.64
C ASP A 257 7.53 15.76 -7.61
N GLU A 258 6.83 15.48 -8.71
CA GLU A 258 5.37 15.60 -8.78
C GLU A 258 4.70 14.73 -7.71
N ARG A 259 5.12 13.47 -7.61
CA ARG A 259 4.61 12.52 -6.63
C ARG A 259 4.80 13.02 -5.20
N LEU A 260 6.01 13.44 -4.86
CA LEU A 260 6.33 13.94 -3.52
C LEU A 260 5.55 15.21 -3.19
N ASN A 261 5.43 16.16 -4.14
CA ASN A 261 4.65 17.38 -3.94
C ASN A 261 3.16 17.08 -3.70
N VAL A 262 2.59 16.13 -4.45
CA VAL A 262 1.21 15.67 -4.23
C VAL A 262 1.09 15.02 -2.85
N ILE A 263 1.98 14.11 -2.48
CA ILE A 263 1.96 13.44 -1.16
C ILE A 263 1.96 14.47 -0.02
N PHE A 264 2.80 15.51 -0.10
CA PHE A 264 2.78 16.59 0.90
C PHE A 264 1.50 17.38 0.92
N THR A 265 0.98 17.70 -0.26
CA THR A 265 -0.29 18.41 -0.36
C THR A 265 -1.38 17.60 0.32
N LEU A 266 -1.47 16.29 0.06
CA LEU A 266 -2.42 15.40 0.71
C LEU A 266 -2.21 15.32 2.23
N TRP A 267 -0.96 15.28 2.70
CA TRP A 267 -0.65 15.29 4.14
C TRP A 267 -1.09 16.58 4.83
N ARG A 268 -0.91 17.74 4.19
CA ARG A 268 -1.40 19.03 4.71
C ARG A 268 -2.93 19.07 4.79
N LYS A 269 -3.61 18.41 3.85
CA LYS A 269 -5.07 18.23 3.85
C LYS A 269 -5.58 17.20 4.84
N THR A 270 -4.70 16.49 5.55
CA THR A 270 -5.10 15.40 6.45
C THR A 270 -5.26 15.91 7.88
N ASN A 271 -6.48 15.82 8.42
CA ASN A 271 -6.76 16.08 9.83
C ASN A 271 -6.49 14.84 10.71
N SER A 272 -6.93 13.64 10.30
CA SER A 272 -6.73 12.41 11.10
C SER A 272 -5.89 11.36 10.38
N TYR A 273 -6.36 10.83 9.25
CA TYR A 273 -5.70 9.70 8.57
C TYR A 273 -5.43 9.97 7.09
N LEU A 274 -4.19 9.72 6.66
CA LEU A 274 -3.79 9.62 5.25
C LEU A 274 -3.61 8.15 4.89
N VAL A 275 -4.36 7.68 3.92
CA VAL A 275 -4.35 6.29 3.44
C VAL A 275 -3.88 6.26 1.99
N LEU A 276 -2.75 5.62 1.76
CA LEU A 276 -2.18 5.43 0.43
C LEU A 276 -2.26 3.96 0.06
N VAL A 277 -2.78 3.64 -1.12
CA VAL A 277 -2.91 2.26 -1.62
C VAL A 277 -2.30 2.19 -3.00
N GLU A 278 -1.47 1.19 -3.26
CA GLU A 278 -0.84 0.97 -4.56
C GLU A 278 -0.85 -0.51 -4.93
N ASN A 279 -0.55 -0.81 -6.19
CA ASN A 279 -0.42 -2.20 -6.64
C ASN A 279 0.62 -2.94 -5.79
N GLY A 280 0.38 -4.23 -5.54
CA GLY A 280 1.25 -5.09 -4.72
C GLY A 280 2.59 -5.44 -5.37
N THR A 281 3.12 -4.58 -6.24
CA THR A 281 4.37 -4.75 -6.98
C THR A 281 5.55 -4.15 -6.21
N LYS A 282 6.76 -4.42 -6.69
CA LYS A 282 7.99 -3.77 -6.17
C LYS A 282 7.90 -2.25 -6.30
N ASP A 283 7.43 -1.76 -7.44
CA ASP A 283 7.29 -0.33 -7.73
C ASP A 283 6.24 0.34 -6.83
N GLY A 284 5.06 -0.28 -6.66
CA GLY A 284 4.03 0.23 -5.76
C GLY A 284 4.50 0.28 -4.30
N HIS A 285 5.20 -0.76 -3.82
CA HIS A 285 5.80 -0.75 -2.50
C HIS A 285 6.86 0.36 -2.34
N GLN A 286 7.72 0.57 -3.34
CA GLN A 286 8.73 1.65 -3.32
C GLN A 286 8.10 3.04 -3.26
N ILE A 287 7.05 3.30 -4.05
CA ILE A 287 6.30 4.57 -4.02
C ILE A 287 5.77 4.86 -2.61
N LEU A 288 5.20 3.84 -1.94
CA LEU A 288 4.69 4.01 -0.59
C LEU A 288 5.80 4.25 0.43
N MET A 289 6.97 3.62 0.27
CA MET A 289 8.11 3.86 1.17
C MET A 289 8.75 5.24 0.94
N GLU A 290 8.76 5.75 -0.31
CA GLU A 290 9.13 7.14 -0.61
C GLU A 290 8.16 8.11 0.08
N ALA A 291 6.84 7.85 0.01
CA ALA A 291 5.83 8.64 0.70
C ALA A 291 6.00 8.61 2.23
N ARG A 292 6.30 7.43 2.79
CA ARG A 292 6.59 7.27 4.22
C ARG A 292 7.78 8.09 4.66
N ASP A 293 8.90 7.93 3.96
CA ASP A 293 10.16 8.58 4.32
C ASP A 293 10.04 10.09 4.21
N ILE A 294 9.38 10.58 3.16
CA ILE A 294 9.26 12.03 2.95
C ILE A 294 8.38 12.67 4.02
N ILE A 295 7.25 12.05 4.40
CA ILE A 295 6.37 12.56 5.45
C ILE A 295 7.05 12.53 6.83
N LEU A 296 7.83 11.49 7.13
CA LEU A 296 8.54 11.39 8.42
C LEU A 296 9.74 12.34 8.53
N LYS A 297 10.47 12.58 7.44
CA LYS A 297 11.77 13.27 7.47
C LYS A 297 11.71 14.74 7.08
N ARG A 298 10.75 15.15 6.24
CA ARG A 298 10.77 16.52 5.71
C ARG A 298 10.29 17.50 6.77
N GLU A 299 11.15 18.45 7.08
CA GLU A 299 10.77 19.64 7.84
C GLU A 299 10.25 20.70 6.88
N GLU A 300 9.09 21.26 7.19
CA GLU A 300 8.54 22.41 6.48
C GLU A 300 8.97 23.69 7.20
N GLU A 301 9.38 24.70 6.44
CA GLU A 301 9.70 26.04 6.98
C GLU A 301 8.51 26.64 7.72
N VAL A 302 7.29 26.38 7.22
CA VAL A 302 6.02 26.78 7.83
C VAL A 302 5.24 25.53 8.22
N LYS A 303 5.08 25.30 9.53
CA LYS A 303 4.25 24.20 10.05
C LYS A 303 2.80 24.66 10.19
N HIS A 304 1.95 24.21 9.27
CA HIS A 304 0.49 24.46 9.34
C HIS A 304 -0.20 23.62 10.42
N ASP A 305 0.40 22.50 10.82
CA ASP A 305 -0.10 21.60 11.85
C ASP A 305 1.09 21.07 12.66
N LEU A 306 1.03 21.24 13.99
CA LEU A 306 2.09 20.86 14.92
C LEU A 306 2.09 19.37 15.28
N ARG A 307 1.00 18.64 15.00
CA ARG A 307 0.89 17.21 15.29
C ARG A 307 1.84 16.44 14.38
N ARG A 308 2.69 15.60 14.99
CA ARG A 308 3.66 14.79 14.24
C ARG A 308 2.96 13.67 13.46
N PRO A 309 3.49 13.28 12.28
CA PRO A 309 3.06 12.04 11.63
C PRO A 309 3.41 10.85 12.51
N SER A 310 2.53 9.85 12.55
CA SER A 310 2.77 8.56 13.19
C SER A 310 2.41 7.44 12.23
N MET A 311 3.26 6.41 12.16
CA MET A 311 2.96 5.23 11.36
C MET A 311 1.85 4.40 12.01
N PHE A 312 0.69 4.36 11.38
CA PHE A 312 -0.45 3.56 11.87
C PHE A 312 -0.41 2.15 11.31
N ALA A 313 -0.20 1.98 10.00
CA ALA A 313 -0.13 0.67 9.34
C ALA A 313 0.57 0.79 7.97
N PRO A 314 1.03 -0.31 7.34
CA PRO A 314 1.18 -1.66 7.89
C PRO A 314 2.40 -1.79 8.80
N CYS A 315 3.39 -0.89 8.65
CA CYS A 315 4.60 -0.87 9.45
C CYS A 315 4.25 -0.60 10.91
N THR A 316 4.83 -1.38 11.82
CA THR A 316 4.70 -1.20 13.28
C THR A 316 5.86 -0.41 13.88
N HIS A 317 6.66 0.22 13.02
CA HIS A 317 7.86 0.97 13.36
C HIS A 317 8.06 2.14 12.39
N GLU A 318 8.94 3.06 12.74
CA GLU A 318 9.28 4.25 11.93
C GLU A 318 10.68 4.18 11.32
N LEU A 319 11.44 3.11 11.61
CA LEU A 319 12.75 2.80 11.02
C LEU A 319 12.67 2.52 9.51
N PRO A 320 13.77 2.65 8.73
CA PRO A 320 13.80 2.25 7.32
C PRO A 320 13.22 0.85 7.09
N CYS A 321 12.42 0.69 6.04
CA CYS A 321 11.72 -0.58 5.80
C CYS A 321 12.73 -1.70 5.47
N PRO A 322 12.82 -2.77 6.29
CA PRO A 322 13.86 -3.79 6.09
C PRO A 322 13.66 -4.62 4.81
N LYS A 323 12.44 -4.61 4.24
CA LYS A 323 12.11 -5.25 2.95
C LYS A 323 12.74 -4.55 1.74
N LEU A 324 13.15 -3.28 1.87
CA LEU A 324 13.87 -2.56 0.81
C LEU A 324 15.40 -2.72 0.92
N ILE A 325 15.90 -3.06 2.11
CA ILE A 325 17.34 -3.19 2.37
C ILE A 325 17.83 -4.60 2.05
N LYS A 326 17.09 -5.64 2.46
CA LYS A 326 17.49 -7.03 2.22
C LYS A 326 17.32 -7.41 0.74
N GLN A 327 18.31 -8.13 0.20
CA GLN A 327 18.26 -8.70 -1.15
C GLN A 327 17.82 -10.17 -1.12
N PRO A 328 17.04 -10.64 -2.11
CA PRO A 328 16.40 -9.84 -3.16
C PRO A 328 15.28 -8.96 -2.57
N VAL A 329 15.08 -7.77 -3.13
CA VAL A 329 13.99 -6.87 -2.72
C VAL A 329 12.63 -7.52 -3.00
N VAL A 330 11.90 -7.85 -1.94
CA VAL A 330 10.53 -8.38 -2.00
C VAL A 330 9.57 -7.31 -1.49
N PRO A 331 8.51 -6.94 -2.24
CA PRO A 331 7.53 -5.95 -1.78
C PRO A 331 6.81 -6.38 -0.50
N CYS A 332 6.57 -5.44 0.41
CA CYS A 332 5.61 -5.62 1.49
C CYS A 332 4.20 -5.36 0.94
N ASN A 333 3.51 -6.44 0.59
CA ASN A 333 2.15 -6.40 0.05
C ASN A 333 1.25 -7.39 0.80
N PHE A 334 -0.04 -7.31 0.52
CA PHE A 334 -1.10 -8.08 1.14
C PHE A 334 -2.11 -8.48 0.07
N THR A 335 -3.06 -9.32 0.46
CA THR A 335 -4.06 -9.84 -0.47
C THR A 335 -5.46 -9.79 0.10
N GLN A 336 -6.43 -9.44 -0.73
CA GLN A 336 -7.85 -9.50 -0.39
C GLN A 336 -8.59 -10.32 -1.44
N PHE A 337 -9.33 -11.33 -1.01
CA PHE A 337 -10.24 -12.07 -1.90
C PHE A 337 -11.52 -11.27 -2.13
N TYR A 338 -12.03 -11.33 -3.35
CA TYR A 338 -13.28 -10.68 -3.72
C TYR A 338 -14.03 -11.49 -4.78
N TYR A 339 -15.34 -11.28 -4.87
CA TYR A 339 -16.16 -11.86 -5.93
C TYR A 339 -16.19 -10.92 -7.13
N SER A 340 -15.85 -11.44 -8.30
CA SER A 340 -15.96 -10.76 -9.58
C SER A 340 -16.53 -11.78 -10.55
N LEU A 341 -17.86 -11.68 -10.81
CA LEU A 341 -18.68 -12.50 -11.72
C LEU A 341 -18.24 -13.97 -11.89
N PRO A 342 -19.16 -14.95 -11.73
CA PRO A 342 -19.21 -15.95 -10.64
C PRO A 342 -17.89 -16.46 -9.99
N LEU A 343 -16.72 -15.90 -10.32
CA LEU A 343 -15.43 -16.37 -9.87
C LEU A 343 -14.94 -15.58 -8.64
N THR A 344 -14.21 -16.28 -7.78
CA THR A 344 -13.44 -15.64 -6.71
C THR A 344 -12.09 -15.21 -7.28
N ARG A 345 -11.75 -13.94 -7.12
CA ARG A 345 -10.46 -13.36 -7.50
C ARG A 345 -9.72 -12.85 -6.27
N GLN A 346 -8.43 -12.58 -6.44
CA GLN A 346 -7.57 -12.07 -5.40
C GLN A 346 -6.93 -10.77 -5.88
N GLU A 347 -7.09 -9.71 -5.11
CA GLU A 347 -6.39 -8.45 -5.34
C GLU A 347 -5.14 -8.44 -4.47
N LYS A 348 -4.00 -8.09 -5.06
CA LYS A 348 -2.73 -7.98 -4.35
C LYS A 348 -2.29 -6.52 -4.35
N PHE A 349 -2.09 -5.95 -3.16
CA PHE A 349 -1.90 -4.51 -3.01
C PHE A 349 -0.92 -4.23 -1.88
N SER A 350 -0.29 -3.06 -1.94
CA SER A 350 0.49 -2.49 -0.85
C SER A 350 -0.30 -1.30 -0.31
N TYR A 351 -0.18 -1.00 0.97
CA TYR A 351 -0.83 0.19 1.54
C TYR A 351 0.06 0.83 2.60
N LEU A 352 -0.23 2.09 2.93
CA LEU A 352 0.38 2.85 4.00
C LEU A 352 -0.70 3.73 4.64
N ILE A 353 -0.76 3.72 5.96
CA ILE A 353 -1.68 4.53 6.76
C ILE A 353 -0.85 5.35 7.74
N ILE A 354 -0.97 6.67 7.63
CA ILE A 354 -0.28 7.63 8.47
C ILE A 354 -1.35 8.40 9.24
N SER A 355 -1.17 8.52 10.54
CA SER A 355 -2.08 9.27 11.40
C SER A 355 -1.44 10.56 11.90
N ARG A 356 -2.25 11.59 12.10
CA ARG A 356 -1.91 12.72 12.97
C ARG A 356 -2.09 12.25 14.41
N SER A 357 -0.99 12.08 15.15
CA SER A 357 -1.08 11.77 16.57
C SER A 357 -1.05 13.07 17.37
N ALA A 358 -2.11 13.35 18.13
CA ALA A 358 -2.11 14.45 19.10
C ALA A 358 -1.30 14.10 20.36
N GLU A 359 -1.11 12.81 20.61
CA GLU A 359 -0.48 12.28 21.82
C GLU A 359 0.84 11.60 21.45
N GLU A 360 1.88 11.84 22.26
CA GLU A 360 2.95 10.87 22.38
C GLU A 360 2.27 9.58 22.86
N LYS A 361 2.36 8.49 22.08
CA LYS A 361 1.89 7.19 22.55
C LYS A 361 2.55 6.99 23.91
N ALA A 362 1.79 7.16 25.00
CA ALA A 362 2.25 6.84 26.32
C ALA A 362 2.84 5.44 26.19
N GLN A 363 4.12 5.31 26.49
CA GLN A 363 4.85 4.06 26.45
C GLN A 363 4.19 3.18 27.51
N LYS A 364 3.05 2.57 27.17
CA LYS A 364 2.47 1.53 27.99
C LYS A 364 3.54 0.46 27.98
N SER A 365 4.13 0.23 29.14
CA SER A 365 5.08 -0.83 29.42
C SER A 365 4.35 -2.16 29.33
N GLU A 366 3.78 -2.46 28.17
CA GLU A 366 3.31 -3.79 27.85
C GLU A 366 4.57 -4.60 27.50
N HIS A 367 4.75 -5.76 28.13
CA HIS A 367 5.89 -6.66 27.89
C HIS A 367 5.88 -7.32 26.50
N TRP A 368 5.13 -6.75 25.54
CA TRP A 368 4.96 -7.29 24.21
C TRP A 368 4.69 -6.22 23.16
N ASP A 369 5.22 -6.45 21.97
CA ASP A 369 5.03 -5.59 20.80
C ASP A 369 4.11 -6.26 19.78
N MET A 370 3.32 -5.46 19.07
CA MET A 370 2.63 -5.94 17.88
C MET A 370 3.58 -6.02 16.68
N THR A 371 3.60 -7.19 16.04
CA THR A 371 4.43 -7.45 14.86
C THR A 371 3.58 -7.85 13.67
N ARG A 372 3.96 -7.39 12.48
CA ARG A 372 3.17 -7.61 11.26
C ARG A 372 3.53 -8.94 10.61
N LEU A 373 2.53 -9.76 10.32
CA LEU A 373 2.68 -10.91 9.42
C LEU A 373 2.87 -10.41 7.98
N ILE A 374 4.03 -10.69 7.41
CA ILE A 374 4.47 -10.17 6.10
C ILE A 374 4.56 -11.26 5.02
N ALA A 375 4.05 -12.45 5.32
CA ALA A 375 3.90 -13.56 4.37
C ALA A 375 2.72 -14.45 4.77
N GLN A 376 2.38 -15.40 3.90
CA GLN A 376 1.39 -16.43 4.19
C GLN A 376 1.77 -17.24 5.43
N VAL A 377 0.80 -17.47 6.31
CA VAL A 377 0.98 -18.27 7.52
C VAL A 377 0.89 -19.76 7.17
N HIS A 378 1.96 -20.51 7.45
CA HIS A 378 1.97 -21.96 7.20
C HIS A 378 1.61 -22.73 8.47
N ARG A 379 0.41 -23.30 8.47
CA ARG A 379 -0.14 -24.08 9.59
C ARG A 379 0.35 -25.52 9.46
N ARG A 380 1.15 -25.98 10.42
CA ARG A 380 1.67 -27.36 10.47
C ARG A 380 1.12 -28.10 11.71
N PRO A 381 1.29 -29.44 11.79
CA PRO A 381 1.09 -30.14 13.05
C PRO A 381 2.04 -29.60 14.12
N ARG A 382 1.49 -29.23 15.28
CA ARG A 382 2.21 -28.77 16.49
C ARG A 382 2.97 -27.44 16.39
N HIS A 383 3.03 -26.79 15.24
CA HIS A 383 3.66 -25.47 15.09
C HIS A 383 3.03 -24.65 13.94
N VAL A 384 3.29 -23.35 13.93
CA VAL A 384 2.90 -22.42 12.86
C VAL A 384 4.15 -21.67 12.42
N GLN A 385 4.43 -21.66 11.12
CA GLN A 385 5.56 -20.89 10.58
C GLN A 385 5.07 -19.52 10.14
N CYS A 386 5.67 -18.48 10.71
CA CYS A 386 5.35 -17.08 10.48
C CYS A 386 6.58 -16.33 9.97
N GLN A 387 6.37 -15.36 9.08
CA GLN A 387 7.36 -14.33 8.78
C GLN A 387 6.84 -13.00 9.30
N LEU A 388 7.65 -12.34 10.12
CA LEU A 388 7.26 -11.18 10.91
C LEU A 388 8.15 -9.99 10.60
N CYS A 389 7.55 -8.80 10.59
CA CYS A 389 8.26 -7.53 10.68
C CYS A 389 8.02 -6.97 12.10
N CYS A 390 9.10 -6.85 12.86
CA CYS A 390 9.07 -6.48 14.28
C CYS A 390 9.13 -4.95 14.47
N ALA A 391 8.74 -4.47 15.66
CA ALA A 391 8.75 -3.05 16.00
C ALA A 391 10.17 -2.43 16.02
N ASN A 392 11.21 -3.26 16.17
CA ASN A 392 12.61 -2.88 16.06
C ASN A 392 13.14 -2.88 14.61
N GLY A 393 12.28 -3.09 13.59
CA GLY A 393 12.68 -3.13 12.18
C GLY A 393 13.33 -4.44 11.74
N GLU A 394 13.34 -5.49 12.58
CA GLU A 394 13.87 -6.80 12.18
C GLU A 394 12.84 -7.64 11.42
N LEU A 395 13.34 -8.43 10.46
CA LEU A 395 12.57 -9.49 9.81
C LEU A 395 12.88 -10.82 10.46
N LYS A 396 11.89 -11.44 11.11
CA LYS A 396 12.03 -12.74 11.79
C LYS A 396 11.24 -13.83 11.08
N GLN A 397 11.84 -15.03 11.00
CA GLN A 397 11.12 -16.26 10.69
C GLN A 397 10.94 -17.03 12.00
N LEU A 398 9.70 -17.30 12.38
CA LEU A 398 9.37 -17.86 13.68
C LEU A 398 8.48 -19.09 13.54
N ALA A 399 8.86 -20.18 14.21
CA ALA A 399 8.02 -21.36 14.40
C ALA A 399 7.27 -21.25 15.75
N VAL A 400 6.07 -20.68 15.72
CA VAL A 400 5.22 -20.51 16.91
C VAL A 400 4.70 -21.87 17.37
N THR A 401 4.92 -22.19 18.64
CA THR A 401 4.49 -23.45 19.29
C THR A 401 3.86 -23.15 20.63
N ALA A 402 2.87 -23.97 21.03
CA ALA A 402 2.21 -23.81 22.32
C ALA A 402 3.17 -23.94 23.52
N ARG A 403 4.24 -24.73 23.38
CA ARG A 403 5.24 -24.96 24.44
C ARG A 403 6.17 -23.77 24.64
N ARG A 404 6.72 -23.20 23.55
CA ARG A 404 7.69 -22.10 23.65
C ARG A 404 7.06 -20.72 23.76
N HIS A 405 5.86 -20.56 23.23
CA HIS A 405 5.23 -19.24 23.06
C HIS A 405 3.86 -19.15 23.75
N GLY A 406 3.49 -20.14 24.55
CA GLY A 406 2.18 -20.23 25.19
C GLY A 406 1.03 -20.61 24.26
N LYS A 407 -0.09 -21.03 24.86
CA LYS A 407 -1.25 -21.55 24.13
C LYS A 407 -1.97 -20.45 23.35
N ASP A 408 -2.02 -19.24 23.87
CA ASP A 408 -2.80 -18.17 23.25
C ASP A 408 -2.13 -17.64 22.00
N MET A 409 -0.84 -17.28 22.06
CA MET A 409 -0.07 -16.89 20.87
C MET A 409 -0.12 -17.99 19.79
N TYR A 410 0.02 -19.26 20.16
CA TYR A 410 -0.09 -20.38 19.21
C TYR A 410 -1.48 -20.45 18.54
N ARG A 411 -2.56 -20.32 19.31
CA ARG A 411 -3.93 -20.36 18.76
C ARG A 411 -4.27 -19.12 17.92
N CYS A 412 -3.78 -17.95 18.32
CA CYS A 412 -3.84 -16.72 17.53
C CYS A 412 -3.11 -16.89 16.21
N ALA A 413 -1.83 -17.27 16.23
CA ALA A 413 -1.04 -17.50 15.02
C ALA A 413 -1.68 -18.53 14.08
N ARG A 414 -2.31 -19.59 14.60
CA ARG A 414 -3.09 -20.54 13.77
C ARG A 414 -4.32 -19.92 13.12
N SER A 415 -4.89 -18.88 13.71
CA SER A 415 -6.11 -18.22 13.28
C SER A 415 -5.86 -16.92 12.50
N SER A 416 -4.61 -16.46 12.43
CA SER A 416 -4.21 -15.27 11.66
C SER A 416 -3.86 -15.62 10.21
N ASP A 417 -3.97 -14.63 9.33
CA ASP A 417 -3.57 -14.69 7.93
C ASP A 417 -2.52 -13.60 7.60
N TRP A 418 -2.03 -13.60 6.36
CA TRP A 418 -1.06 -12.61 5.88
C TRP A 418 -1.62 -11.20 6.10
N GLY A 419 -0.86 -10.36 6.81
CA GLY A 419 -1.21 -8.98 7.09
C GLY A 419 -1.80 -8.74 8.47
N ASP A 420 -2.17 -9.77 9.23
CA ASP A 420 -2.58 -9.59 10.63
C ASP A 420 -1.38 -9.25 11.54
N LEU A 421 -1.67 -8.74 12.74
CA LEU A 421 -0.68 -8.49 13.78
C LEU A 421 -0.62 -9.65 14.77
N LEU A 422 0.58 -10.02 15.22
CA LEU A 422 0.77 -10.96 16.32
C LEU A 422 1.55 -10.30 17.47
N PRO A 423 1.16 -10.56 18.73
CA PRO A 423 1.95 -10.12 19.87
C PRO A 423 3.27 -10.90 19.90
N MET A 424 4.36 -10.18 20.12
CA MET A 424 5.69 -10.74 20.39
C MET A 424 6.11 -10.28 21.76
N PHE A 425 6.18 -11.22 22.69
CA PHE A 425 6.66 -10.98 24.04
C PHE A 425 8.17 -10.79 24.03
N HIS A 426 8.66 -9.79 24.75
CA HIS A 426 10.08 -9.66 25.02
C HIS A 426 10.50 -10.84 25.92
N ALA A 427 11.67 -11.43 25.68
CA ALA A 427 12.23 -12.33 26.68
C ALA A 427 12.54 -11.45 27.90
N GLU A 428 12.09 -11.87 29.10
CA GLU A 428 12.61 -11.27 30.33
C GLU A 428 14.13 -11.45 30.28
N ASP A 429 14.88 -10.38 30.56
CA ASP A 429 16.32 -10.49 30.74
C ASP A 429 16.54 -11.45 31.92
N ASP A 430 16.87 -12.71 31.63
CA ASP A 430 17.34 -13.73 32.57
C ASP A 430 18.76 -13.34 33.09
N THR A 431 18.92 -12.11 33.55
CA THR A 431 20.10 -11.63 34.28
C THR A 431 19.67 -11.27 35.69
N ASN A 432 19.38 -12.28 36.50
CA ASN A 432 19.48 -12.26 37.97
C ASN A 432 18.94 -13.60 38.50
N ASN A 433 19.79 -14.64 38.52
CA ASN A 433 19.68 -15.74 39.50
C ASN A 433 20.86 -16.75 39.49
N ASP A 434 21.96 -16.48 38.80
CA ASP A 434 23.20 -17.26 38.94
C ASP A 434 24.27 -16.38 39.62
N GLU A 435 24.13 -16.10 40.92
CA GLU A 435 25.23 -15.82 41.85
C GLU A 435 24.71 -15.67 43.28
N MET A 436 24.16 -16.75 43.84
CA MET A 436 24.22 -17.04 45.27
C MET A 436 24.38 -18.56 45.41
N GLN A 437 25.63 -19.02 45.27
CA GLN A 437 26.12 -20.26 45.88
C GLN A 437 26.84 -19.91 47.17
#